data_AF-A0A5N7AMY1-F1
#
_entry.id   AF-A0A5N7AMY1-F1
#
_cell.length_a   1.000
_cell.length_b   1.000
_cell.length_c   1.000
_cell.angle_alpha   90.00
_cell.angle_beta   90.00
_cell.angle_gamma   90.00
#
_symmetry.space_group_name_H-M   'P 1'
#
loop_
_entity.id
_entity.type
_entity.pdbx_description
1 polymer ?
#
loop_
_entity_poly.entity_id
_entity_poly.type
_entity_poly.pdbx_seq_one_letter_code
_entity_poly.pdbx_strand_id
1 'polypeptide(L)'
;MPVEWIPVNSLAQIVLEIIQCGNKCKHGIPANVMNVVNPRRTIWAKFSPTIRRRTGANPVSLRRWVESLCETDAVNVENRPAYKLLSFYERLARRDGHDIVPRFETDKAGEVSPTFRSLGPIDSSSVQTWLDQWEL
;
A
#
# COMPACT_ATOMS: atom_id res chain seq x y z
N MET A 1 -10.46 -4.53 -3.53
CA MET A 1 -9.36 -3.55 -3.68
C MET A 1 -8.07 -4.29 -4.01
N PRO A 2 -7.37 -3.91 -5.10
CA PRO A 2 -6.05 -4.43 -5.43
C PRO A 2 -5.00 -3.96 -4.40
N VAL A 3 -3.96 -4.74 -4.21
CA VAL A 3 -2.80 -4.40 -3.36
C VAL A 3 -1.54 -4.55 -4.21
N GLU A 4 -0.78 -3.46 -4.30
CA GLU A 4 0.39 -3.31 -5.17
C GLU A 4 1.63 -2.85 -4.39
N TRP A 5 1.71 -3.24 -3.11
CA TRP A 5 2.79 -2.80 -2.23
C TRP A 5 4.14 -3.44 -2.60
N ILE A 6 5.20 -2.70 -2.31
CA ILE A 6 6.60 -3.14 -2.42
C ILE A 6 7.21 -3.02 -1.02
N PRO A 7 7.88 -4.05 -0.49
CA PRO A 7 8.64 -3.93 0.75
C PRO A 7 9.72 -2.84 0.64
N VAL A 8 9.88 -2.01 1.68
CA VAL A 8 10.75 -0.82 1.64
C VAL A 8 12.21 -1.18 1.36
N ASN A 9 12.70 -2.31 1.89
CA ASN A 9 14.04 -2.82 1.62
C ASN A 9 14.24 -3.16 0.13
N SER A 10 13.25 -3.81 -0.51
CA SER A 10 13.29 -4.08 -1.95
C SER A 10 13.22 -2.78 -2.74
N LEU A 11 12.36 -1.83 -2.34
CA LEU A 11 12.24 -0.53 -3.00
C LEU A 11 13.56 0.24 -2.97
N ALA A 12 14.26 0.26 -1.83
CA ALA A 12 15.56 0.92 -1.71
C ALA A 12 16.59 0.33 -2.69
N GLN A 13 16.65 -1.00 -2.79
CA GLN A 13 17.53 -1.70 -3.73
C GLN A 13 17.16 -1.38 -5.19
N ILE A 14 15.87 -1.33 -5.53
CA ILE A 14 15.38 -0.94 -6.86
C ILE A 14 15.84 0.48 -7.22
N VAL A 15 15.72 1.43 -6.28
CA VAL A 15 16.18 2.82 -6.49
C VAL A 15 17.69 2.86 -6.75
N LEU A 16 18.49 2.09 -6.01
CA LEU A 16 19.94 2.02 -6.24
C LEU A 16 20.27 1.46 -7.64
N GLU A 17 19.58 0.41 -8.07
CA GLU A 17 19.77 -0.18 -9.41
C GLU A 17 19.42 0.81 -10.53
N ILE A 18 18.33 1.58 -10.37
CA ILE A 18 17.93 2.63 -11.31
C ILE A 18 19.01 3.72 -11.41
N ILE A 19 19.51 4.22 -10.27
CA ILE A 19 20.55 5.25 -10.23
C ILE A 19 21.84 4.75 -10.90
N GLN A 20 22.25 3.52 -10.60
CA GLN A 20 23.44 2.90 -11.18
C GLN A 20 23.32 2.70 -12.69
N CYS A 21 22.12 2.38 -13.20
CA CYS A 21 21.86 2.32 -14.63
C CYS A 21 21.99 3.71 -15.28
N GLY A 22 21.40 4.74 -14.66
CA GLY A 22 21.48 6.12 -15.14
C GLY A 22 22.92 6.67 -15.22
N ASN A 23 23.79 6.33 -14.27
CA ASN A 23 25.20 6.75 -14.29
C ASN A 23 26.01 6.12 -15.43
N LYS A 24 25.55 4.99 -16.00
CA LYS A 24 26.18 4.35 -17.17
C LYS A 24 25.71 4.98 -18.49
N CYS A 25 24.62 5.74 -18.47
CA CYS A 25 24.05 6.40 -19.63
C CYS A 25 24.86 7.68 -19.97
N LYS A 26 25.10 7.92 -21.26
CA LYS A 26 25.92 9.06 -21.72
C LYS A 26 25.25 10.40 -21.41
N HIS A 27 26.06 11.43 -21.19
CA HIS A 27 25.62 12.82 -21.03
C HIS A 27 24.79 13.25 -22.25
N GLY A 28 23.61 13.83 -22.02
CA GLY A 28 22.69 14.32 -23.06
C GLY A 28 21.37 13.55 -23.21
N ILE A 29 21.14 12.50 -22.41
CA ILE A 29 19.84 11.80 -22.37
C ILE A 29 18.85 12.59 -21.50
N PRO A 30 17.60 12.84 -21.97
CA PRO A 30 16.58 13.51 -21.18
C PRO A 30 16.28 12.78 -19.86
N ALA A 31 15.79 13.51 -18.87
CA ALA A 31 15.33 12.92 -17.61
C ALA A 31 14.29 11.82 -17.90
N ASN A 32 14.56 10.59 -17.41
CA ASN A 32 13.65 9.46 -17.59
C ASN A 32 12.78 9.29 -16.34
N VAL A 33 11.48 9.11 -16.54
CA VAL A 33 10.50 8.84 -15.47
C VAL A 33 10.13 7.37 -15.51
N MET A 34 10.20 6.73 -14.34
CA MET A 34 9.90 5.31 -14.15
C MET A 34 8.88 5.17 -13.01
N ASN A 35 7.80 4.44 -13.25
CA ASN A 35 6.83 4.12 -12.18
C ASN A 35 7.33 2.90 -11.41
N VAL A 36 7.47 3.02 -10.10
CA VAL A 36 7.89 1.93 -9.21
C VAL A 36 6.71 1.54 -8.33
N VAL A 37 5.84 0.71 -8.88
CA VAL A 37 4.68 0.08 -8.21
C VAL A 37 4.70 -1.41 -8.50
N ASN A 38 4.26 -2.27 -7.58
CA ASN A 38 4.38 -3.71 -7.77
C ASN A 38 3.47 -4.18 -8.93
N PRO A 39 4.02 -4.69 -10.05
CA PRO A 39 3.21 -5.15 -11.17
C PRO A 39 2.47 -6.46 -10.85
N ARG A 40 2.90 -7.20 -9.83
CA ARG A 40 2.28 -8.45 -9.39
C ARG A 40 1.25 -8.16 -8.31
N ARG A 41 0.02 -7.90 -8.74
CA ARG A 41 -1.07 -7.52 -7.84
C ARG A 41 -1.59 -8.72 -7.03
N THR A 42 -2.07 -8.41 -5.84
CA THR A 42 -2.93 -9.29 -5.05
C THR A 42 -4.21 -8.55 -4.63
N ILE A 43 -5.10 -9.19 -3.88
CA ILE A 43 -6.36 -8.58 -3.43
C ILE A 43 -6.41 -8.57 -1.90
N TRP A 44 -6.93 -7.47 -1.35
CA TRP A 44 -7.02 -7.29 0.11
C TRP A 44 -7.75 -8.43 0.83
N ALA A 45 -8.78 -9.00 0.20
CA ALA A 45 -9.53 -10.13 0.74
C ALA A 45 -8.67 -11.35 1.12
N LYS A 46 -7.53 -11.56 0.45
CA LYS A 46 -6.60 -12.66 0.79
C LYS A 46 -5.94 -12.49 2.16
N PHE A 47 -5.85 -11.26 2.67
CA PHE A 47 -5.20 -10.96 3.94
C PHE A 47 -6.18 -10.89 5.11
N SER A 48 -7.47 -10.76 4.83
CA SER A 48 -8.50 -10.69 5.86
C SER A 48 -8.43 -11.84 6.88
N PRO A 49 -8.27 -13.12 6.49
CA PRO A 49 -8.17 -14.21 7.46
C PRO A 49 -6.99 -14.07 8.42
N THR A 50 -5.84 -13.59 7.94
CA THR A 50 -4.62 -13.38 8.74
C THR A 50 -4.84 -12.28 9.78
N ILE A 51 -5.38 -11.13 9.35
CA ILE A 51 -5.67 -10.00 10.25
C ILE A 51 -6.72 -10.38 11.30
N ARG A 52 -7.79 -11.07 10.88
CA ARG A 52 -8.86 -11.53 11.78
C ARG A 52 -8.35 -12.48 12.85
N ARG A 53 -7.47 -13.43 12.48
CA ARG A 53 -6.90 -14.38 13.43
C ARG A 53 -6.07 -13.70 14.51
N ARG A 54 -5.35 -12.63 14.15
CA ARG A 54 -4.48 -11.90 15.07
C ARG A 54 -5.26 -10.95 15.98
N THR A 55 -6.14 -10.15 15.39
CA THR A 55 -6.82 -9.04 16.09
C THR A 55 -8.18 -9.41 16.68
N GLY A 56 -8.80 -10.51 16.24
CA GLY A 56 -10.20 -10.84 16.55
C GLY A 56 -11.22 -9.91 15.87
N ALA A 57 -10.78 -8.92 15.08
CA ALA A 57 -11.66 -7.94 14.45
C ALA A 57 -12.53 -8.58 13.37
N ASN A 58 -13.74 -8.03 13.16
CA ASN A 58 -14.63 -8.45 12.08
C ASN A 58 -14.63 -7.41 10.95
N PRO A 59 -14.60 -7.85 9.67
CA PRO A 59 -14.65 -6.93 8.55
C PRO A 59 -16.03 -6.28 8.47
N VAL A 60 -16.05 -4.96 8.33
CA VAL A 60 -17.24 -4.15 8.09
C VAL A 60 -17.02 -3.27 6.86
N SER A 61 -18.10 -2.76 6.27
CA SER A 61 -17.97 -1.75 5.20
C SER A 61 -17.33 -0.46 5.77
N LEU A 62 -16.56 0.24 4.94
CA LEU A 62 -15.96 1.53 5.32
C LEU A 62 -17.01 2.52 5.82
N ARG A 63 -18.17 2.59 5.16
CA ARG A 63 -19.28 3.47 5.56
C ARG A 63 -19.76 3.18 6.98
N ARG A 64 -20.03 1.91 7.31
CA ARG A 64 -20.44 1.49 8.66
C ARG A 64 -19.38 1.77 9.71
N TRP A 65 -18.10 1.58 9.36
CA TRP A 65 -16.99 1.90 10.25
C TRP A 65 -16.89 3.41 10.53
N VAL A 66 -17.08 4.26 9.51
CA VAL A 66 -17.09 5.73 9.68
C VAL A 66 -18.28 6.19 10.51
N GLU A 67 -19.48 5.65 10.28
CA GLU A 67 -20.68 5.93 11.09
C GLU A 67 -20.40 5.65 12.57
N SER A 68 -19.81 4.49 12.89
CA SER A 68 -19.42 4.15 14.28
C SER A 68 -18.33 5.05 14.85
N LEU A 69 -17.43 5.57 14.00
CA LEU A 69 -16.42 6.52 14.43
C LEU A 69 -17.03 7.89 14.78
N CYS A 70 -18.02 8.35 14.00
CA CYS A 70 -18.76 9.61 14.24
C CYS A 70 -19.53 9.61 15.56
N GLU A 71 -20.11 8.48 15.96
CA GLU A 71 -20.89 8.33 17.21
C GLU A 71 -20.01 8.44 18.48
N THR A 72 -18.70 8.56 18.34
CA THR A 72 -17.78 8.71 19.48
C THR A 72 -17.74 10.17 19.94
N ASP A 73 -17.96 10.42 21.23
CA ASP A 73 -17.71 11.73 21.83
C ASP A 73 -16.25 12.15 21.66
N ALA A 74 -16.02 13.40 21.23
CA ALA A 74 -14.70 14.00 21.04
C ALA A 74 -13.82 14.01 22.32
N VAL A 75 -14.41 13.71 23.48
CA VAL A 75 -13.73 13.57 24.77
C VAL A 75 -12.85 12.31 24.82
N ASN A 76 -13.13 11.29 24.01
CA ASN A 76 -12.43 9.99 24.04
C ASN A 76 -11.40 9.79 22.91
N VAL A 77 -10.90 10.90 22.35
CA VAL A 77 -9.98 10.89 21.19
C VAL A 77 -8.66 10.18 21.49
N GLU A 78 -8.20 10.15 22.74
CA GLU A 78 -6.98 9.43 23.13
C GLU A 78 -7.12 7.91 22.92
N ASN A 79 -8.27 7.33 23.27
CA ASN A 79 -8.53 5.90 23.07
C ASN A 79 -9.02 5.57 21.65
N ARG A 80 -9.33 6.58 20.83
CA ARG A 80 -9.80 6.43 19.45
C ARG A 80 -9.10 7.41 18.50
N PRO A 81 -7.78 7.22 18.27
CA PRO A 81 -6.97 8.16 17.49
C PRO A 81 -7.43 8.32 16.04
N ALA A 82 -8.14 7.32 15.48
CA ALA A 82 -8.74 7.40 14.15
C ALA A 82 -9.70 8.59 13.99
N TYR A 83 -10.32 9.08 15.08
CA TYR A 83 -11.23 10.23 15.05
C TYR A 83 -10.54 11.51 14.54
N LYS A 84 -9.22 11.65 14.76
CA LYS A 84 -8.42 12.78 14.26
C LYS A 84 -8.43 12.88 12.74
N LEU A 85 -8.69 11.76 12.05
CA LEU A 85 -8.78 11.66 10.59
C LEU A 85 -10.22 11.45 10.12
N LEU A 86 -11.24 11.74 10.95
CA LEU A 86 -12.64 11.48 10.61
C LEU A 86 -13.04 12.11 9.27
N SER A 87 -12.73 13.40 9.06
CA SER A 87 -13.05 14.09 7.80
C SER A 87 -12.40 13.44 6.57
N PHE A 88 -11.23 12.82 6.73
CA PHE A 88 -10.57 12.07 5.66
C PHE A 88 -11.35 10.80 5.34
N TYR A 89 -11.73 10.02 6.37
CA TYR A 89 -12.49 8.79 6.18
C TYR A 89 -13.91 9.03 5.65
N GLU A 90 -14.58 10.10 6.05
CA GLU A 90 -15.87 10.51 5.49
C GLU A 90 -15.78 10.80 3.99
N ARG A 91 -14.75 11.54 3.56
CA ARG A 91 -14.50 11.77 2.12
C ARG A 91 -14.22 10.48 1.38
N LEU A 92 -13.48 9.56 2.00
CA LEU A 92 -13.19 8.25 1.42
C LEU A 92 -14.45 7.37 1.30
N ALA A 93 -15.33 7.39 2.31
CA ALA A 93 -16.57 6.61 2.33
C ALA A 93 -17.64 7.12 1.34
N ARG A 94 -17.55 8.39 0.95
CA ARG A 94 -18.41 8.99 -0.09
C ARG A 94 -17.96 8.67 -1.52
N ARG A 95 -16.71 8.25 -1.71
CA ARG A 95 -16.25 7.78 -3.02
C ARG A 95 -16.88 6.42 -3.29
N ASP A 96 -17.53 6.29 -4.43
CA ASP A 96 -17.99 4.99 -4.87
C ASP A 96 -16.75 4.07 -5.00
N GLY A 97 -16.86 2.83 -4.51
CA GLY A 97 -15.76 1.83 -4.53
C GLY A 97 -15.26 1.43 -5.93
N HIS A 98 -15.62 2.21 -6.94
CA HIS A 98 -15.27 2.15 -8.34
C HIS A 98 -14.21 3.18 -8.75
N ASP A 99 -13.63 3.94 -7.82
CA ASP A 99 -12.43 4.74 -8.10
C ASP A 99 -11.39 3.85 -8.80
N ILE A 100 -11.20 4.10 -10.09
CA ILE A 100 -10.33 3.33 -10.96
C ILE A 100 -8.92 3.51 -10.41
N VAL A 101 -8.39 2.50 -9.73
CA VAL A 101 -6.97 2.50 -9.33
C VAL A 101 -6.16 2.63 -10.62
N PRO A 102 -5.40 3.72 -10.80
CA PRO A 102 -4.70 3.96 -12.04
C PRO A 102 -3.75 2.79 -12.30
N ARG A 103 -3.74 2.30 -13.55
CA ARG A 103 -2.77 1.30 -13.98
C ARG A 103 -1.54 2.05 -14.45
N PHE A 104 -0.43 1.81 -13.79
CA PHE A 104 0.86 2.36 -14.19
C PHE A 104 1.56 1.39 -15.14
N GLU A 105 2.19 1.93 -16.18
CA GLU A 105 3.17 1.21 -16.98
C GLU A 105 4.47 1.13 -16.19
N THR A 106 5.06 -0.07 -16.09
CA THR A 106 6.20 -0.37 -15.21
C THR A 106 7.35 -1.09 -15.94
N ASP A 107 7.27 -1.23 -17.26
CA ASP A 107 8.23 -1.96 -18.08
C ASP A 107 9.61 -1.32 -17.98
N LYS A 108 9.68 0.02 -17.98
CA LYS A 108 10.96 0.75 -17.79
C LYS A 108 11.69 0.38 -16.50
N ALA A 109 10.96 0.24 -15.39
CA ALA A 109 11.55 -0.17 -14.11
C ALA A 109 12.01 -1.64 -14.18
N GLY A 110 11.23 -2.49 -14.85
CA GLY A 110 11.57 -3.88 -15.12
C GLY A 110 12.79 -4.06 -16.01
N GLU A 111 13.06 -3.17 -16.97
CA GLU A 111 14.26 -3.28 -17.81
C GLU A 111 15.55 -3.06 -17.01
N VAL A 112 15.54 -2.08 -16.10
CA VAL A 112 16.75 -1.59 -15.44
C VAL A 112 17.04 -2.24 -14.08
N SER A 113 16.01 -2.76 -13.39
CA SER A 113 16.14 -3.29 -12.04
C SER A 113 15.86 -4.80 -11.99
N PRO A 114 16.89 -5.65 -11.82
CA PRO A 114 16.71 -7.07 -11.53
C PRO A 114 15.83 -7.33 -10.30
N THR A 115 15.97 -6.50 -9.25
CA THR A 115 15.16 -6.63 -8.05
C THR A 115 13.68 -6.32 -8.32
N PHE A 116 13.38 -5.33 -9.17
CA PHE A 116 12.00 -5.03 -9.57
C PHE A 116 11.38 -6.19 -10.35
N ARG A 117 12.14 -6.82 -11.28
CA ARG A 117 11.65 -7.97 -12.05
C ARG A 117 11.35 -9.19 -11.19
N SER A 118 12.09 -9.39 -10.10
CA SER A 118 11.91 -10.53 -9.21
C SER A 118 10.78 -10.33 -8.19
N LEU A 119 10.16 -9.15 -8.14
CA LEU A 119 9.02 -8.89 -7.25
C LEU A 119 7.90 -9.90 -7.50
N GLY A 120 7.50 -10.55 -6.42
CA GLY A 120 6.27 -11.32 -6.34
C GLY A 120 5.10 -10.48 -5.82
N PRO A 121 3.87 -11.02 -5.89
CA PRO A 121 2.76 -10.44 -5.15
C PRO A 121 3.04 -10.51 -3.65
N ILE A 122 2.62 -9.48 -2.92
CA ILE A 122 2.64 -9.51 -1.45
C ILE A 122 1.83 -10.71 -0.97
N ASP A 123 2.40 -11.40 0.00
CA ASP A 123 1.85 -12.62 0.59
C ASP A 123 1.39 -12.39 2.03
N SER A 124 0.87 -13.45 2.66
CA SER A 124 0.42 -13.35 4.05
C SER A 124 1.57 -13.19 5.04
N SER A 125 2.79 -13.64 4.72
CA SER A 125 3.94 -13.50 5.61
C SER A 125 4.33 -12.02 5.78
N SER A 126 4.28 -11.25 4.69
CA SER A 126 4.48 -9.79 4.73
C SER A 126 3.48 -9.09 5.65
N VAL A 127 2.20 -9.50 5.61
CA VAL A 127 1.15 -8.94 6.48
C VAL A 127 1.35 -9.38 7.93
N GLN A 128 1.82 -10.60 8.18
CA GLN A 128 2.17 -11.06 9.53
C GLN A 128 3.32 -10.22 10.10
N THR A 129 4.39 -10.01 9.35
CA THR A 129 5.51 -9.15 9.77
C THR A 129 5.03 -7.74 10.09
N TRP A 130 4.12 -7.18 9.28
CA TRP A 130 3.52 -5.88 9.56
C TRP A 130 2.72 -5.89 10.87
N LEU A 131 1.86 -6.89 11.10
CA LEU A 131 1.12 -7.01 12.36
C LEU A 131 2.04 -7.15 13.58
N ASP A 132 3.10 -7.94 13.46
CA ASP A 132 4.08 -8.13 14.54
C ASP A 132 4.83 -6.83 14.87
N GLN A 133 5.24 -6.06 13.86
CA GLN A 133 5.94 -4.79 14.04
C GLN A 133 5.09 -3.71 14.72
N TRP A 134 3.78 -3.76 14.51
CA TRP A 134 2.81 -2.82 15.10
C TRP A 134 2.21 -3.33 16.41
N GLU A 135 2.66 -4.49 16.90
CA GLU A 135 2.18 -5.13 18.13
C GLU A 135 0.64 -5.32 18.14
N LEU A 136 0.08 -5.71 16.99
CA LEU A 136 -1.35 -5.97 16.77
C LEU A 136 -1.73 -7.45 16.91
#